data_AF-A0A965NYQ9-F1
#
_entry.id   AF-A0A965NYQ9-F1
#
_cell.length_a   1.000
_cell.length_b   1.000
_cell.length_c   1.000
_cell.angle_alpha   90.00
_cell.angle_beta   90.00
_cell.angle_gamma   90.00
#
_symmetry.space_group_name_H-M   'P 1'
#
loop_
_entity.id
_entity.type
_entity.pdbx_description
1 polymer ?
#
loop_
_entity_poly.entity_id
_entity_poly.type
_entity_poly.pdbx_seq_one_letter_code
_entity_poly.pdbx_strand_id
1 'polypeptide(L)' 'MAKKGNRIQVILECTEHKESGVPGMSRYITTKNRKNTTARIELKKYNPVL' A
#
# COMPACT_ATOMS: atom_id res chain seq x y z
N MET A 1 -23.39 -10.81 1.16
CA MET A 1 -22.22 -10.08 0.60
C MET A 1 -21.39 -11.04 -0.24
N ALA A 2 -21.20 -10.77 -1.53
CA ALA A 2 -20.36 -11.61 -2.38
C ALA A 2 -18.92 -11.59 -1.84
N LYS A 3 -18.32 -12.77 -1.59
CA LYS A 3 -16.91 -12.87 -1.19
C LYS A 3 -16.06 -12.20 -2.28
N LYS A 4 -15.27 -11.17 -1.90
CA LYS A 4 -14.24 -10.58 -2.75
C LYS A 4 -13.18 -11.67 -3.01
N GLY A 5 -13.38 -12.51 -4.03
CA GLY A 5 -12.68 -13.78 -4.24
C GLY A 5 -11.16 -13.72 -4.10
N ASN A 6 -10.43 -13.55 -5.21
CA ASN A 6 -8.97 -13.47 -5.18
C ASN A 6 -8.45 -12.03 -4.96
N ARG A 7 -9.34 -11.04 -4.92
CA ARG A 7 -9.01 -9.61 -4.82
C ARG A 7 -9.10 -9.16 -3.37
N ILE A 8 -7.95 -8.87 -2.78
CA ILE A 8 -7.80 -8.45 -1.39
C ILE A 8 -7.45 -6.98 -1.31
N GLN A 9 -7.83 -6.32 -0.22
CA GLN A 9 -7.33 -4.98 0.09
C GLN A 9 -5.93 -5.10 0.68
N VAL A 10 -5.05 -4.18 0.29
CA VAL A 10 -3.70 -4.04 0.81
C VAL A 10 -3.42 -2.57 1.07
N ILE A 11 -2.52 -2.33 2.02
CA ILE A 11 -2.06 -0.99 2.37
C ILE A 11 -0.63 -0.87 1.86
N LEU A 12 -0.38 0.16 1.06
CA LEU A 12 0.97 0.57 0.68
C LEU A 12 1.42 1.61 1.70
N GLU A 13 2.51 1.35 2.40
CA GLU A 13 3.09 2.23 3.40
C GLU A 13 4.39 2.83 2.85
N CYS A 14 4.59 4.13 3.01
CA CYS A 14 5.80 4.83 2.56
C CYS A 14 7.03 4.32 3.34
N THR A 15 8.09 3.96 2.62
CA THR A 15 9.35 3.48 3.22
C THR A 15 10.29 4.63 3.61
N GLU A 16 10.26 5.73 2.86
CA GLU A 16 11.16 6.87 3.02
C GLU A 16 10.78 7.76 4.22
N HIS A 17 9.51 7.75 4.61
CA HIS A 17 9.01 8.60 5.70
C HIS A 17 9.58 8.20 7.06
N LYS A 18 9.93 6.93 7.28
CA LYS A 18 10.38 6.47 8.59
C LYS A 18 11.64 7.19 9.10
N GLU A 19 12.45 7.72 8.18
CA GLU A 19 13.73 8.37 8.49
C GLU A 19 13.66 9.90 8.46
N SER A 20 12.52 10.49 8.06
CA SER A 20 12.41 11.95 7.85
C SER A 20 12.16 12.76 9.13
N GLY A 21 11.76 12.12 10.24
CA GLY A 21 11.43 12.80 11.50
C GLY A 21 10.14 13.65 11.44
N VAL A 22 9.40 13.63 10.32
CA VAL A 22 8.16 14.39 10.14
C VAL A 22 6.97 13.59 10.68
N PRO A 23 6.08 14.18 11.50
CA PRO A 23 4.89 13.48 12.00
C PRO A 23 3.94 13.10 10.86
N GLY A 24 3.42 11.87 10.92
CA GLY A 24 2.52 11.31 9.92
C GLY A 24 3.17 10.14 9.16
N MET A 25 2.34 9.31 8.51
CA MET A 25 2.84 8.23 7.66
C MET A 25 1.90 8.05 6.47
N SER A 26 2.44 8.25 5.27
CA SER A 26 1.66 8.13 4.04
C SER A 26 1.29 6.67 3.77
N ARG A 27 -0.03 6.43 3.72
CA ARG A 27 -0.63 5.11 3.49
C ARG A 27 -1.65 5.18 2.37
N TYR A 28 -1.56 4.27 1.41
CA TYR A 28 -2.52 4.13 0.32
C TYR A 28 -3.26 2.79 0.41
N ILE A 29 -4.58 2.85 0.48
CA ILE A 29 -5.43 1.66 0.38
C ILE A 29 -5.62 1.34 -1.10
N THR A 30 -5.27 0.12 -1.49
CA THR A 30 -5.49 -0.39 -2.84
C THR A 30 -5.95 -1.84 -2.77
N THR A 31 -6.22 -2.44 -3.93
CA THR A 31 -6.55 -3.85 -4.03
C THR A 31 -5.48 -4.58 -4.83
N LYS A 32 -5.12 -5.80 -4.41
CA LYS A 32 -4.31 -6.71 -5.21
C LYS A 32 -5.02 -8.03 -5.44
N ASN A 33 -4.73 -8.66 -6.57
CA ASN A 33 -5.15 -10.02 -6.82
C ASN A 33 -4.07 -10.99 -6.31
N ARG A 34 -4.40 -11.80 -5.29
CA ARG A 34 -3.45 -12.72 -4.65
C ARG A 34 -2.92 -13.79 -5.60
N LYS A 35 -3.67 -14.17 -6.65
CA LYS A 35 -3.23 -15.19 -7.62
C LYS A 35 -2.29 -14.61 -8.69
N ASN A 36 -2.61 -13.42 -9.20
CA ASN A 36 -1.80 -12.81 -10.27
C ASN A 36 -0.53 -12.16 -9.72
N THR A 37 -0.60 -11.62 -8.50
CA THR A 37 0.52 -10.92 -7.85
C THR A 37 0.67 -11.43 -6.42
N THR A 38 1.42 -12.53 -6.31
CA THR A 38 1.69 -13.22 -5.04
C THR A 38 2.66 -12.43 -4.16
N ALA A 39 3.68 -11.82 -4.76
CA ALA A 39 4.70 -11.03 -4.08
C ALA A 39 4.15 -9.76 -3.39
N ARG A 40 5.00 -9.15 -2.54
CA ARG A 40 4.75 -7.82 -1.98
C ARG A 40 4.75 -6.80 -3.12
N ILE A 41 3.81 -5.86 -3.06
CA ILE A 41 3.74 -4.77 -4.04
C ILE A 41 4.56 -3.61 -3.50
N GLU A 42 5.48 -3.14 -4.32
CA GLU A 42 6.23 -1.91 -4.11
C GLU A 42 5.93 -0.99 -5.30
N LEU A 43 5.47 0.23 -5.01
CA LEU A 43 5.10 1.21 -6.00
C LEU A 43 5.63 2.57 -5.58
N LYS A 44 6.14 3.33 -6.55
CA LYS A 44 6.43 4.75 -6.36
C LYS A 44 5.12 5.50 -6.44
N LYS A 45 4.72 6.11 -5.32
CA LYS A 45 3.54 6.98 -5.23
C LYS A 45 3.96 8.31 -4.66
N TYR A 46 3.20 9.36 -5.02
CA TYR A 46 3.33 10.66 -4.40
C TYR A 46 3.21 10.53 -2.87
N ASN A 47 4.00 11.28 -2.13
CA ASN A 47 3.87 11.43 -0.70
C ASN A 47 3.37 12.86 -0.44
N PRO A 48 2.17 13.08 0.13
CA PRO A 48 1.68 14.42 0.41
C PRO A 48 2.30 15.06 1.66
N VAL A 49 3.06 14.31 2.45
CA VAL A 49 3.65 14.79 3.71
C VAL A 49 5.11 15.20 3.57
N LEU A 50 5.82 14.63 2.59
CA LEU A 50 7.19 15.00 2.21
C LEU A 50 7.18 15.62 0.83
#